data_AF-A0AAU1J9L2-F1
#
_entry.id   AF-A0AAU1J9L2-F1
#
_cell.length_a   1.000
_cell.length_b   1.000
_cell.length_c   1.000
_cell.angle_alpha   90.00
_cell.angle_beta   90.00
_cell.angle_gamma   90.00
#
_symmetry.space_group_name_H-M   'P 1'
#
loop_
_entity.id
_entity.type
_entity.pdbx_description
1 polymer ?
#
loop_
_entity_poly.entity_id
_entity_poly.type
_entity_poly.pdbx_seq_one_letter_code
_entity_poly.pdbx_strand_id
1 'polypeptide(L)'
;MAARNTARKRAFQILFEGDQRGVGVQTVLADWIRLSRDDTRQPPVSEYTMELVEGYAQHARRIDELIAQYSVGWTLDRMPVVDRNILRLGAYELIWADETPDAVVLDEMVQLAKEFSTDESPSFVNGLLGRFKDLKPSLRRDEA
;
A
#
# COMPACT_ATOMS: atom_id res chain seq x y z
N MET A 1 6.82 -3.40 -16.69
CA MET A 1 7.45 -3.52 -15.35
C MET A 1 7.73 -2.14 -14.76
N ALA A 2 8.63 -1.32 -15.33
CA ALA A 2 8.96 0.02 -14.79
C ALA A 2 7.74 0.93 -14.53
N ALA A 3 6.77 0.97 -15.43
CA ALA A 3 5.56 1.78 -15.24
C ALA A 3 4.71 1.36 -14.03
N ARG A 4 4.59 0.06 -13.74
CA ARG A 4 3.87 -0.46 -12.57
C ARG A 4 4.63 -0.18 -11.27
N ASN A 5 5.96 -0.31 -11.28
CA ASN A 5 6.80 0.05 -10.15
C ASN A 5 6.66 1.55 -9.79
N THR A 6 6.75 2.44 -10.78
CA THR A 6 6.53 3.89 -10.58
C THR A 6 5.13 4.18 -10.03
N ALA A 7 4.10 3.51 -10.53
CA ALA A 7 2.74 3.68 -10.05
C ALA A 7 2.57 3.24 -8.58
N ARG A 8 3.12 2.09 -8.18
CA ARG A 8 3.11 1.64 -6.77
C ARG A 8 3.81 2.62 -5.86
N LYS A 9 4.98 3.12 -6.28
CA LYS A 9 5.71 4.15 -5.53
C LYS A 9 4.88 5.42 -5.35
N ARG A 10 4.17 5.88 -6.38
CA ARG A 10 3.26 7.02 -6.27
C ARG A 10 2.05 6.74 -5.37
N ALA A 11 1.46 5.55 -5.47
CA ALA A 11 0.36 5.14 -4.59
C ALA A 11 0.82 5.14 -3.13
N PHE A 12 1.97 4.54 -2.83
CA PHE A 12 2.60 4.60 -1.51
C PHE A 12 2.81 6.04 -1.02
N GLN A 13 3.33 6.94 -1.87
CA GLN A 13 3.53 8.35 -1.50
C GLN A 13 2.22 9.06 -1.16
N ILE A 14 1.13 8.78 -1.90
CA ILE A 14 -0.19 9.33 -1.63
C ILE A 14 -0.75 8.81 -0.28
N LEU A 15 -0.61 7.51 0.00
CA LEU A 15 -1.00 6.92 1.29
C LEU A 15 -0.20 7.54 2.45
N PHE A 16 1.12 7.64 2.29
CA PHE A 16 2.03 8.24 3.25
C PHE A 16 1.67 9.71 3.54
N GLU A 17 1.39 10.49 2.50
CA GLU A 17 0.99 11.89 2.65
C GLU A 17 -0.34 12.03 3.40
N GLY A 18 -1.31 11.14 3.14
CA GLY A 18 -2.57 11.10 3.88
C GLY A 18 -2.38 10.88 5.37
N ASP A 19 -1.52 9.92 5.73
CA ASP A 19 -1.12 9.65 7.12
C ASP A 19 -0.43 10.86 7.76
N GLN A 20 0.51 11.51 7.07
CA GLN A 20 1.24 12.67 7.60
C GLN A 20 0.33 13.89 7.80
N ARG A 21 -0.63 14.10 6.89
CA ARG A 21 -1.59 15.21 6.95
C ARG A 21 -2.77 14.94 7.87
N GLY A 22 -3.01 13.68 8.25
CA GLY A 22 -4.21 13.26 8.98
C GLY A 22 -5.49 13.42 8.17
N VAL A 23 -5.41 13.26 6.84
CA VAL A 23 -6.56 13.38 5.92
C VAL A 23 -6.77 12.09 5.14
N GLY A 24 -8.00 11.89 4.62
CA GLY A 24 -8.32 10.71 3.82
C GLY A 24 -7.49 10.62 2.54
N VAL A 25 -7.07 9.41 2.17
CA VAL A 25 -6.23 9.15 1.00
C VAL A 25 -6.89 9.62 -0.32
N GLN A 26 -8.21 9.57 -0.41
CA GLN A 26 -8.97 10.07 -1.56
C GLN A 26 -8.84 11.58 -1.73
N THR A 27 -8.74 12.33 -0.63
CA THR A 27 -8.49 13.78 -0.66
C THR A 27 -7.10 14.07 -1.22
N VAL A 28 -6.09 13.31 -0.78
CA VAL A 28 -4.72 13.45 -1.30
C VAL A 28 -4.64 13.08 -2.78
N LEU A 29 -5.30 11.99 -3.19
CA LEU A 29 -5.38 11.60 -4.60
C LEU A 29 -5.99 12.71 -5.46
N ALA A 30 -7.10 13.31 -4.99
CA ALA A 30 -7.74 14.42 -5.69
C ALA A 30 -6.82 15.64 -5.80
N ASP A 31 -6.05 15.96 -4.75
CA ASP A 31 -5.04 17.02 -4.78
C ASP A 31 -3.95 16.73 -5.82
N TRP A 32 -3.42 15.51 -5.86
CA TRP A 32 -2.40 15.09 -6.84
C TRP A 32 -2.92 15.18 -8.27
N ILE A 33 -4.15 14.73 -8.52
CA ILE A 33 -4.79 14.82 -9.84
C ILE A 33 -4.93 16.29 -10.26
N ARG A 34 -5.46 17.14 -9.36
CA ARG A 34 -5.64 18.58 -9.63
C ARG A 34 -4.30 19.25 -9.93
N LEU A 35 -3.29 19.04 -9.09
CA LEU A 35 -1.95 19.61 -9.27
C LEU A 35 -1.31 19.16 -10.59
N SER A 36 -1.50 17.91 -11.01
CA SER A 36 -0.97 17.42 -12.29
C SER A 36 -1.64 18.04 -13.53
N ARG A 37 -2.85 18.59 -13.37
CA ARG A 37 -3.53 19.34 -14.44
C ARG A 37 -3.10 20.80 -14.49
N ASP A 38 -2.87 21.41 -13.32
CA ASP A 38 -2.57 22.83 -13.19
C ASP A 38 -1.07 23.15 -13.40
N ASP A 39 -0.16 22.20 -13.15
CA ASP A 39 1.30 22.36 -13.29
C ASP A 39 1.89 21.29 -14.21
N THR A 40 2.35 21.70 -15.39
CA THR A 40 2.92 20.80 -16.41
C THR A 40 4.24 20.14 -15.99
N ARG A 41 4.86 20.57 -14.89
CA ARG A 41 6.05 19.92 -14.30
C ARG A 41 5.68 18.70 -13.47
N GLN A 42 4.42 18.58 -13.04
CA GLN A 42 3.92 17.44 -12.29
C GLN A 42 3.48 16.33 -13.26
N PRO A 43 4.04 15.11 -13.18
CA PRO A 43 3.60 14.04 -14.06
C PRO A 43 2.14 13.68 -13.74
N PRO A 44 1.33 13.35 -14.76
CA PRO A 44 -0.02 12.85 -14.56
C PRO A 44 -0.04 11.66 -13.59
N VAL A 45 -1.07 11.59 -12.76
CA VAL A 45 -1.34 10.40 -11.97
C VAL A 45 -1.81 9.31 -12.93
N SER A 46 -1.12 8.17 -12.97
CA SER A 46 -1.51 7.06 -13.85
C SER A 46 -2.79 6.40 -13.35
N GLU A 47 -3.57 5.82 -14.26
CA GLU A 47 -4.77 5.03 -13.94
C GLU A 47 -4.48 3.95 -12.91
N TYR A 48 -3.40 3.18 -13.10
CA TYR A 48 -2.98 2.16 -12.12
C TYR A 48 -2.63 2.74 -10.74
N THR A 49 -2.14 3.98 -10.64
CA THR A 49 -1.95 4.63 -9.32
C THR A 49 -3.30 4.93 -8.67
N MET A 50 -4.26 5.41 -9.46
CA MET A 50 -5.62 5.71 -9.00
C MET A 50 -6.32 4.44 -8.51
N GLU A 51 -6.26 3.36 -9.30
CA GLU A 51 -6.83 2.06 -8.95
C GLU A 51 -6.29 1.52 -7.63
N LEU A 52 -4.97 1.56 -7.43
CA LEU A 52 -4.34 1.11 -6.18
C LEU A 52 -4.80 1.92 -4.97
N VAL A 53 -4.88 3.25 -5.11
CA VAL A 53 -5.28 4.13 -4.01
C VAL A 53 -6.77 4.00 -3.69
N GLU A 54 -7.62 3.98 -4.71
CA GLU A 54 -9.06 3.86 -4.55
C GLU A 54 -9.45 2.48 -4.02
N GLY A 55 -8.81 1.43 -4.53
CA GLY A 55 -9.02 0.08 -4.04
C GLY A 55 -8.55 -0.08 -2.58
N TYR A 56 -7.37 0.46 -2.22
CA TYR A 56 -6.98 0.53 -0.81
C TYR A 56 -8.04 1.26 0.03
N ALA A 57 -8.54 2.40 -0.42
CA ALA A 57 -9.52 3.19 0.33
C ALA A 57 -10.82 2.40 0.62
N GLN A 58 -11.24 1.51 -0.30
CA GLN A 58 -12.42 0.66 -0.11
C GLN A 58 -12.22 -0.40 1.00
N HIS A 59 -10.99 -0.88 1.17
CA HIS A 59 -10.66 -1.95 2.13
C HIS A 59 -9.85 -1.46 3.35
N ALA A 60 -9.62 -0.15 3.49
CA ALA A 60 -8.66 0.43 4.43
C ALA A 60 -8.88 -0.04 5.88
N ARG A 61 -10.13 -0.08 6.36
CA ARG A 61 -10.46 -0.55 7.70
C ARG A 61 -10.06 -2.02 7.90
N ARG A 62 -10.44 -2.88 6.96
CA ARG A 62 -10.16 -4.32 7.02
C ARG A 62 -8.65 -4.58 6.95
N ILE A 63 -7.95 -3.85 6.08
CA ILE A 63 -6.49 -3.91 5.96
C ILE A 63 -5.82 -3.57 7.30
N ASP A 64 -6.24 -2.49 7.95
CA ASP A 64 -5.68 -2.10 9.24
C ASP A 64 -5.98 -3.14 10.33
N GLU A 65 -7.18 -3.72 10.36
CA GLU A 65 -7.52 -4.83 11.26
C GLU A 65 -6.61 -6.06 11.04
N LEU A 66 -6.39 -6.44 9.78
CA LEU A 66 -5.52 -7.57 9.43
C LEU A 66 -4.07 -7.30 9.83
N ILE A 67 -3.55 -6.11 9.53
CA ILE A 67 -2.19 -5.74 9.94
C ILE A 67 -2.05 -5.85 11.46
N ALA A 68 -2.98 -5.25 12.21
CA ALA A 68 -2.96 -5.31 13.68
C ALA A 68 -3.09 -6.73 14.24
N GLN A 69 -3.93 -7.58 13.64
CA GLN A 69 -4.15 -8.95 14.08
C GLN A 69 -2.90 -9.82 13.92
N TYR A 70 -2.16 -9.64 12.84
CA TYR A 70 -1.06 -10.53 12.46
C TYR A 70 0.33 -9.94 12.74
N SER A 71 0.44 -8.66 13.09
CA SER A 71 1.68 -8.05 13.57
C SER A 71 1.93 -8.39 15.03
N VAL A 72 2.62 -9.51 15.27
CA VAL A 72 2.96 -9.96 16.63
C VAL A 72 3.93 -8.96 17.28
N GLY A 73 3.53 -8.39 18.43
CA GLY A 73 4.38 -7.50 19.23
C GLY A 73 4.39 -6.03 18.81
N TRP A 74 3.67 -5.66 17.74
CA TRP A 74 3.57 -4.28 17.26
C TRP A 74 2.12 -3.86 17.14
N THR A 75 1.78 -2.71 17.72
CA THR A 75 0.53 -2.02 17.41
C THR A 75 0.75 -1.13 16.17
N LEU A 76 -0.28 -0.93 15.35
CA LEU A 76 -0.21 -0.15 14.10
C LEU A 76 0.36 1.27 14.30
N ASP A 77 0.09 1.88 15.46
CA ASP A 77 0.57 3.21 15.85
C ASP A 77 2.08 3.26 16.13
N ARG A 78 2.70 2.12 16.48
CA ARG A 78 4.14 2.03 16.75
C ARG A 78 4.96 1.71 15.51
N MET A 79 4.33 1.26 14.43
CA MET A 79 5.03 0.99 13.17
C MET A 79 5.54 2.30 12.56
N PRO A 80 6.76 2.31 11.98
CA PRO A 80 7.18 3.41 11.13
C PRO A 80 6.12 3.71 10.07
N VAL A 81 5.81 5.00 9.86
CA VAL A 81 4.74 5.42 8.93
C VAL A 81 5.00 4.90 7.52
N VAL A 82 6.27 4.79 7.12
CA VAL A 82 6.67 4.18 5.84
C VAL A 82 6.24 2.71 5.78
N ASP A 83 6.67 1.89 6.73
CA ASP A 83 6.37 0.45 6.76
C ASP A 83 4.87 0.19 6.81
N ARG A 84 4.14 0.95 7.63
CA ARG A 84 2.69 0.86 7.71
C ARG A 84 2.02 1.10 6.36
N ASN A 85 2.44 2.11 5.61
CA ASN A 85 1.83 2.42 4.31
C ASN A 85 2.26 1.44 3.20
N ILE A 86 3.46 0.88 3.27
CA ILE A 86 3.89 -0.22 2.40
C ILE A 86 3.05 -1.47 2.67
N LEU A 87 2.85 -1.83 3.93
CA LEU A 87 2.00 -2.96 4.31
C LEU A 87 0.55 -2.77 3.88
N ARG A 88 0.00 -1.56 4.03
CA ARG A 88 -1.37 -1.22 3.60
C ARG A 88 -1.56 -1.39 2.10
N LEU A 89 -0.67 -0.82 1.30
CA LEU A 89 -0.69 -0.95 -0.16
C LEU A 89 -0.52 -2.41 -0.59
N GLY A 90 0.47 -3.09 0.00
CA GLY A 90 0.78 -4.50 -0.29
C GLY A 90 -0.36 -5.43 0.09
N ALA A 91 -1.02 -5.21 1.22
CA ALA A 91 -2.18 -6.00 1.65
C ALA A 91 -3.36 -5.80 0.70
N TYR A 92 -3.65 -4.57 0.29
CA TYR A 92 -4.67 -4.31 -0.72
C TYR A 92 -4.39 -5.09 -2.00
N GLU A 93 -3.20 -4.88 -2.57
CA GLU A 93 -2.86 -5.45 -3.86
C GLU A 93 -2.82 -6.99 -3.80
N LEU A 94 -2.28 -7.56 -2.71
CA LEU A 94 -2.20 -9.00 -2.53
C LEU A 94 -3.56 -9.66 -2.34
N ILE A 95 -4.45 -9.06 -1.54
CA ILE A 95 -5.70 -9.70 -1.13
C ILE A 95 -6.86 -9.36 -2.07
N TRP A 96 -6.90 -8.21 -2.74
CA TRP A 96 -8.05 -7.81 -3.58
C TRP A 96 -7.69 -7.51 -5.05
N ALA A 97 -6.43 -7.32 -5.43
CA ALA A 97 -6.03 -7.08 -6.83
C ALA A 97 -5.46 -8.36 -7.49
N ASP A 98 -6.31 -9.14 -8.15
CA ASP A 98 -5.93 -10.43 -8.76
C ASP A 98 -5.11 -10.32 -10.07
N GLU A 99 -4.86 -9.12 -10.56
CA GLU A 99 -4.16 -8.89 -11.83
C GLU A 99 -2.64 -9.04 -11.76
N THR A 100 -2.05 -9.04 -10.57
CA THR A 100 -0.60 -9.18 -10.36
C THR A 100 -0.32 -10.47 -9.58
N PRO A 101 0.62 -11.32 -10.03
CA PRO A 101 1.01 -12.51 -9.26
C PRO A 101 1.50 -12.15 -7.86
N ASP A 102 1.05 -12.90 -6.84
CA ASP A 102 1.36 -12.63 -5.43
C ASP A 102 2.87 -12.46 -5.15
N ALA A 103 3.72 -13.25 -5.81
CA ALA A 103 5.18 -13.15 -5.67
C ALA A 103 5.72 -11.79 -6.16
N VAL A 104 5.16 -11.25 -7.23
CA VAL A 104 5.54 -9.93 -7.76
C VAL A 104 5.09 -8.82 -6.81
N VAL A 105 3.90 -8.94 -6.21
CA VAL A 105 3.43 -7.97 -5.20
C VAL A 105 4.39 -7.95 -4.00
N LEU A 106 4.77 -9.12 -3.49
CA LEU A 106 5.73 -9.23 -2.38
C LEU A 106 7.07 -8.59 -2.72
N ASP A 107 7.66 -8.95 -3.87
CA ASP A 107 8.95 -8.40 -4.30
C ASP A 107 8.92 -6.87 -4.39
N GLU A 108 7.84 -6.30 -4.94
CA GLU A 108 7.68 -4.85 -5.10
C GLU A 108 7.56 -4.12 -3.76
N MET A 109 6.81 -4.67 -2.80
CA MET A 109 6.70 -4.10 -1.45
C MET A 109 8.03 -4.18 -0.69
N VAL A 110 8.78 -5.27 -0.87
CA VAL A 110 10.13 -5.42 -0.31
C VAL A 110 11.10 -4.41 -0.91
N GLN A 111 11.01 -4.11 -2.22
CA GLN A 111 11.83 -3.07 -2.84
C GLN A 111 11.47 -1.67 -2.32
N LEU A 112 10.17 -1.35 -2.16
CA LEU A 112 9.77 -0.09 -1.53
C LEU A 112 10.32 0.03 -0.10
N ALA A 113 10.30 -1.04 0.68
CA ALA A 113 10.85 -1.03 2.04
C ALA A 113 12.37 -0.77 2.04
N LYS A 114 13.11 -1.37 1.10
CA LYS A 114 14.56 -1.12 0.92
C LYS A 114 14.85 0.32 0.52
N GLU A 115 13.98 0.93 -0.30
CA GLU A 115 14.19 2.28 -0.80
C GLU A 115 13.85 3.36 0.24
N PHE A 116 12.80 3.14 1.04
CA PHE A 116 12.21 4.20 1.88
C PHE A 116 12.34 4.00 3.39
N SER A 117 12.79 2.83 3.85
CA SER A 117 12.77 2.47 5.27
C SER A 117 14.12 1.99 5.79
N THR A 118 14.15 1.26 6.91
CA THR A 118 15.37 0.77 7.54
C THR A 118 15.80 -0.59 6.99
N ASP A 119 17.01 -1.04 7.35
CA ASP A 119 17.56 -2.33 6.92
C ASP A 119 16.73 -3.54 7.40
N GLU A 120 15.95 -3.38 8.48
CA GLU A 120 15.11 -4.45 9.03
C GLU A 120 13.75 -4.54 8.32
N SER A 121 13.23 -3.42 7.81
CA SER A 121 11.90 -3.31 7.21
C SER A 121 11.61 -4.26 6.04
N PRO A 122 12.55 -4.54 5.10
CA PRO A 122 12.31 -5.50 4.01
C PRO A 122 11.94 -6.89 4.52
N SER A 123 12.61 -7.36 5.58
CA SER A 123 12.35 -8.68 6.17
C SER A 123 10.99 -8.73 6.87
N PHE A 124 10.65 -7.65 7.58
CA PHE A 124 9.37 -7.50 8.27
C PHE A 124 8.19 -7.46 7.29
N VAL A 125 8.28 -6.60 6.26
CA VAL A 125 7.26 -6.48 5.21
C VAL A 125 7.05 -7.81 4.49
N ASN A 126 8.14 -8.48 4.10
CA ASN A 126 8.06 -9.78 3.44
C ASN A 126 7.40 -10.84 4.34
N GLY A 127 7.76 -10.87 5.62
CA GLY A 127 7.20 -11.83 6.57
C GLY A 127 5.70 -11.67 6.78
N LEU A 128 5.24 -10.43 6.99
CA LEU A 128 3.82 -10.18 7.26
C LEU A 128 2.95 -10.36 6.01
N LEU A 129 3.37 -9.82 4.86
CA LEU A 129 2.63 -10.00 3.61
C LEU A 129 2.71 -11.46 3.11
N GLY A 130 3.82 -12.15 3.34
CA GLY A 130 3.93 -13.58 3.08
C GLY A 130 2.89 -14.40 3.86
N ARG A 131 2.66 -14.04 5.12
CA ARG A 131 1.57 -14.63 5.92
C ARG A 131 0.19 -14.33 5.35
N PHE A 132 -0.06 -13.11 4.85
CA PHE A 132 -1.33 -12.78 4.20
C PHE A 132 -1.54 -13.57 2.92
N LYS A 133 -0.49 -13.81 2.13
CA LYS A 133 -0.55 -14.64 0.93
C LYS A 133 -1.03 -16.05 1.26
N ASP A 134 -0.47 -16.67 2.29
CA ASP A 134 -0.86 -18.02 2.70
C ASP A 134 -2.31 -18.09 3.22
N LEU A 135 -2.79 -17.00 3.84
CA LEU A 135 -4.14 -16.88 4.39
C LEU A 135 -5.16 -16.30 3.39
N LYS A 136 -4.74 -15.82 2.21
CA LYS A 136 -5.59 -15.14 1.21
C LYS A 136 -6.95 -15.85 0.96
N PRO A 137 -7.03 -17.20 0.86
CA PRO A 137 -8.31 -17.88 0.66
C PRO A 137 -9.32 -17.73 1.80
N SER A 138 -8.88 -17.57 3.05
CA SER A 138 -9.76 -17.35 4.21
C SER A 138 -10.07 -15.88 4.43
N LEU A 139 -9.09 -14.99 4.21
CA LEU A 139 -9.27 -13.56 4.46
C LEU A 139 -10.40 -12.93 3.64
N ARG A 140 -10.63 -13.42 2.41
CA ARG A 140 -11.76 -12.99 1.56
C ARG A 140 -13.13 -13.52 2.00
N ARG A 141 -13.19 -14.62 2.75
CA ARG A 141 -14.46 -15.22 3.18
C ARG A 141 -15.06 -14.50 4.37
N ASP A 142 -14.24 -13.85 5.18
CA ASP A 142 -14.66 -13.13 6.38
C ASP A 142 -15.35 -11.77 6.06
N GLU A 143 -15.41 -11.36 4.78
CA GLU A 143 -16.11 -10.14 4.33
C GLU A 143 -17.53 -10.40 3.79
N ALA A 144 -17.97 -11.67 3.70
CA ALA A 144 -19.29 -12.09 3.19
C ALA A 144 -20.32 -12.31 4.31
#